data_AF-A0ABD5B2K4-F1
#
_entry.id   AF-A0ABD5B2K4-F1
#
_cell.length_a   1.000
_cell.length_b   1.000
_cell.length_c   1.000
_cell.angle_alpha   90.00
_cell.angle_beta   90.00
_cell.angle_gamma   90.00
#
_symmetry.space_group_name_H-M   'P 1'
#
loop_
_entity.id
_entity.type
_entity.pdbx_description
1 polymer ?
#
loop_
_entity_poly.entity_id
_entity_poly.type
_entity_poly.pdbx_seq_one_letter_code
_entity_poly.pdbx_strand_id
1 'polypeptide(L)'
;MQTDPKKSKNNTTSVMPEETEKTLLEKLNIFEQEVRFIDKNMSLSYMVTFMDTNTKYLSYIIKKYRAKDFATYTNELRINYILKKLSTEPIYRQYKISALADEVGMSSHSKFTTTFKNVAGVSPSEFIKFISKNENH
;
A
#
# COMPACT_ATOMS: atom_id res chain seq x y z
N MET A 1 -4.66 10.09 -45.73
CA MET A 1 -5.36 9.27 -44.72
C MET A 1 -4.76 7.87 -44.85
N GLN A 2 -4.04 7.27 -43.91
CA GLN A 2 -4.13 7.30 -42.45
C GLN A 2 -2.73 7.25 -41.83
N THR A 3 -2.59 7.93 -40.69
CA THR A 3 -1.48 7.91 -39.74
C THR A 3 -1.67 6.80 -38.71
N ASP A 4 -0.55 6.14 -38.36
CA ASP A 4 -0.21 5.53 -37.05
C ASP A 4 -1.00 4.28 -36.55
N PRO A 5 -0.43 3.46 -35.61
CA PRO A 5 0.80 3.70 -34.85
C PRO A 5 1.88 2.60 -34.88
N LYS A 6 3.11 3.10 -34.74
CA LYS A 6 4.33 2.42 -34.30
C LYS A 6 4.07 1.40 -33.18
N LYS A 7 4.46 0.16 -33.46
CA LYS A 7 4.81 -0.87 -32.47
C LYS A 7 5.83 -0.29 -31.48
N SER A 8 5.40 0.05 -30.27
CA SER A 8 6.33 0.33 -29.16
C SER A 8 7.01 -0.98 -28.80
N LYS A 9 8.27 -1.13 -29.21
CA LYS A 9 9.17 -2.17 -28.75
C LYS A 9 9.46 -1.92 -27.27
N ASN A 10 8.69 -2.53 -26.38
CA ASN A 10 9.11 -2.66 -25.00
C ASN A 10 10.21 -3.73 -24.97
N ASN A 11 11.47 -3.30 -25.06
CA ASN A 11 12.62 -4.10 -24.68
C ASN A 11 12.44 -4.51 -23.20
N THR A 12 11.95 -5.72 -22.95
CA THR A 12 12.12 -6.39 -21.66
C THR A 12 13.58 -6.78 -21.54
N THR A 13 14.44 -5.82 -21.23
CA THR A 13 15.71 -6.11 -20.58
C THR A 13 15.37 -6.80 -19.26
N SER A 14 15.64 -8.10 -19.19
CA SER A 14 15.49 -8.87 -17.95
C SER A 14 16.30 -8.16 -16.86
N VAL A 15 15.60 -7.59 -15.88
CA VAL A 15 16.22 -6.85 -14.76
C VAL A 15 16.83 -7.82 -13.75
N MET A 16 16.30 -9.05 -13.70
CA MET A 16 16.72 -10.13 -12.82
C MET A 16 16.36 -11.50 -13.43
N PRO A 17 17.00 -12.60 -12.98
CA PRO A 17 16.60 -13.96 -13.34
C PRO A 17 15.14 -14.27 -12.95
N GLU A 18 14.48 -15.14 -13.71
CA GLU A 18 13.07 -15.51 -13.48
C GLU A 18 12.84 -16.13 -12.10
N GLU A 19 13.74 -17.01 -11.66
CA GLU A 19 13.68 -17.61 -10.31
C GLU A 19 13.79 -16.56 -9.19
N THR A 20 14.60 -15.52 -9.39
CA THR A 20 14.71 -14.40 -8.46
C THR A 20 13.41 -13.60 -8.43
N GLU A 21 12.82 -13.32 -9.60
CA GLU A 21 11.55 -12.62 -9.70
C GLU A 21 10.43 -13.38 -8.97
N LYS A 22 10.32 -14.70 -9.20
CA LYS A 22 9.35 -15.56 -8.53
C LYS A 22 9.53 -15.54 -7.01
N THR A 23 10.77 -15.67 -6.54
CA THR A 23 11.12 -15.64 -5.11
C THR A 23 10.74 -14.30 -4.47
N LEU A 24 11.05 -13.18 -5.13
CA LEU A 24 10.70 -11.85 -4.62
C LEU A 24 9.19 -11.61 -4.60
N LEU A 25 8.45 -12.14 -5.58
CA LEU A 25 7.00 -12.06 -5.60
C LEU A 25 6.38 -12.85 -4.44
N GLU A 26 6.91 -14.03 -4.13
CA GLU A 26 6.47 -14.82 -2.98
C GLU A 26 6.74 -14.09 -1.65
N LYS A 27 7.96 -13.55 -1.47
CA LYS A 27 8.28 -12.72 -0.28
C LYS A 27 7.39 -11.48 -0.18
N LEU A 28 7.03 -10.86 -1.31
CA LEU A 28 6.11 -9.72 -1.33
C LEU A 28 4.70 -10.12 -0.85
N ASN A 29 4.22 -11.30 -1.26
CA ASN A 29 2.93 -11.81 -0.82
C ASN A 29 2.94 -12.13 0.69
N ILE A 30 4.01 -12.76 1.20
CA ILE A 30 4.19 -13.02 2.64
C ILE A 30 4.20 -11.69 3.41
N PHE A 31 4.93 -10.69 2.93
CA PHE A 31 4.98 -9.35 3.53
C PHE A 31 3.58 -8.73 3.68
N GLU A 32 2.73 -8.85 2.66
CA GLU A 32 1.34 -8.36 2.70
C GLU A 32 0.48 -9.17 3.67
N GLN A 33 0.60 -10.50 3.67
CA GLN A 33 -0.17 -11.41 4.54
C GLN A 33 0.16 -11.23 6.02
N GLU A 34 1.44 -11.04 6.33
CA GLU A 34 1.91 -10.77 7.70
C GLU A 34 1.67 -9.32 8.15
N VAL A 35 1.05 -8.49 7.31
CA VAL A 35 0.70 -7.09 7.62
C VAL A 35 1.95 -6.26 8.01
N ARG A 36 3.14 -6.64 7.53
CA ARG A 36 4.40 -6.00 7.93
C ARG A 36 4.44 -4.51 7.61
N PHE A 37 3.67 -4.07 6.61
CA PHE A 37 3.56 -2.68 6.18
C PHE A 37 3.08 -1.70 7.27
N ILE A 38 2.46 -2.16 8.37
CA ILE A 38 2.06 -1.28 9.48
C ILE A 38 3.19 -0.96 10.46
N ASP A 39 4.36 -1.59 10.31
CA ASP A 39 5.52 -1.29 11.17
C ASP A 39 5.90 0.20 11.06
N LYS A 40 6.15 0.84 12.22
CA LYS A 40 6.58 2.24 12.31
C LYS A 40 7.97 2.47 11.71
N ASN A 41 8.81 1.44 11.70
CA ASN A 41 10.14 1.46 11.10
C ASN A 41 10.11 1.10 9.60
N MET A 42 8.93 0.87 9.02
CA MET A 42 8.79 0.52 7.62
C MET A 42 9.39 1.61 6.73
N SER A 43 10.39 1.20 5.97
CA SER A 43 11.09 2.03 5.01
C SER A 43 11.51 1.16 3.83
N LEU A 44 11.92 1.79 2.74
CA LEU A 44 12.44 1.07 1.58
C LEU A 44 13.64 0.21 1.97
N SER A 45 14.54 0.74 2.80
CA SER A 45 15.72 0.02 3.29
C SER A 45 15.35 -1.19 4.17
N TYR A 46 14.33 -1.05 5.03
CA TYR A 46 13.81 -2.16 5.82
C TYR A 46 13.30 -3.28 4.90
N MET A 47 12.48 -2.93 3.90
CA MET A 47 11.89 -3.92 3.00
C MET A 47 12.94 -4.61 2.11
N VAL A 48 13.94 -3.87 1.63
CA VAL A 48 15.06 -4.44 0.85
C VAL A 48 15.83 -5.47 1.68
N THR A 49 16.08 -5.17 2.95
CA THR A 49 16.76 -6.09 3.89
C THR A 49 15.89 -7.32 4.18
N PHE A 50 14.61 -7.11 4.48
CA PHE A 50 13.65 -8.19 4.73
C PHE A 50 13.51 -9.14 3.53
N MET A 51 13.47 -8.59 2.32
CA MET A 51 13.34 -9.38 1.10
C MET A 51 14.66 -9.99 0.62
N ASP A 52 15.78 -9.68 1.28
CA ASP A 52 17.14 -10.08 0.89
C ASP A 52 17.40 -9.76 -0.59
N THR A 53 17.29 -8.46 -0.93
CA THR A 53 17.36 -7.99 -2.31
C THR A 53 18.05 -6.62 -2.41
N ASN A 54 17.85 -5.91 -3.51
CA ASN A 54 18.29 -4.53 -3.68
C ASN A 54 17.12 -3.62 -4.11
N THR A 55 17.31 -2.30 -3.96
CA THR A 55 16.30 -1.27 -4.26
C THR A 55 15.79 -1.34 -5.71
N LYS A 56 16.68 -1.69 -6.66
CA LYS A 56 16.32 -1.77 -8.09
C LYS A 56 15.35 -2.93 -8.34
N TYR A 57 15.62 -4.08 -7.74
CA TYR A 57 14.79 -5.27 -7.89
C TYR A 57 13.45 -5.08 -7.20
N LEU A 58 13.45 -4.57 -5.97
CA LEU A 58 12.21 -4.28 -5.25
C LEU A 58 11.33 -3.27 -6.00
N SER A 59 11.90 -2.15 -6.45
CA SER A 59 11.16 -1.15 -7.23
C SER A 59 10.61 -1.72 -8.53
N TYR A 60 11.37 -2.59 -9.21
CA TYR A 60 10.91 -3.27 -10.41
C TYR A 60 9.71 -4.19 -10.13
N ILE A 61 9.80 -5.03 -9.08
CA ILE A 61 8.72 -5.96 -8.71
C ILE A 61 7.45 -5.19 -8.32
N ILE A 62 7.55 -4.18 -7.46
CA ILE A 62 6.38 -3.37 -7.08
C ILE A 62 5.78 -2.69 -8.31
N LYS A 63 6.62 -2.10 -9.18
CA LYS A 63 6.12 -1.42 -10.38
C LYS A 63 5.47 -2.40 -11.36
N LYS A 64 6.05 -3.58 -11.55
CA LYS A 64 5.54 -4.60 -12.48
C LYS A 64 4.23 -5.23 -12.00
N TYR A 65 4.16 -5.61 -10.72
CA TYR A 65 3.05 -6.40 -10.18
C TYR A 65 1.99 -5.61 -9.44
N ARG A 66 2.28 -4.37 -9.05
CA ARG A 66 1.34 -3.48 -8.32
C ARG A 66 1.11 -2.15 -9.04
N ALA A 67 1.79 -1.91 -10.16
CA ALA A 67 1.73 -0.67 -10.96
C ALA A 67 2.12 0.63 -10.21
N LYS A 68 2.75 0.51 -9.04
CA LYS A 68 2.99 1.62 -8.09
C LYS A 68 4.46 1.80 -7.78
N ASP A 69 4.82 2.95 -7.21
CA ASP A 69 6.08 3.09 -6.48
C ASP A 69 5.94 2.56 -5.04
N PHE A 70 7.06 2.37 -4.34
CA PHE A 70 7.07 1.81 -2.98
C PHE A 70 6.25 2.63 -1.98
N ALA A 71 6.30 3.96 -2.05
CA ALA A 71 5.62 4.83 -1.10
C ALA A 71 4.11 4.75 -1.29
N THR A 72 3.65 4.86 -2.54
CA THR A 72 2.24 4.72 -2.93
C THR A 72 1.72 3.34 -2.56
N TYR A 73 2.46 2.29 -2.90
CA TYR A 73 2.11 0.90 -2.56
C TYR A 73 1.93 0.68 -1.05
N THR A 74 2.91 1.08 -0.25
CA THR A 74 2.88 0.88 1.22
C THR A 74 1.75 1.70 1.85
N ASN A 75 1.55 2.94 1.41
CA ASN A 75 0.50 3.81 1.91
C ASN A 75 -0.90 3.26 1.58
N GLU A 76 -1.10 2.74 0.38
CA GLU A 76 -2.39 2.14 0.03
C GLU A 76 -2.69 0.88 0.85
N LEU A 77 -1.70 0.02 1.09
CA LEU A 77 -1.87 -1.15 1.97
C LEU A 77 -2.29 -0.73 3.38
N ARG A 78 -1.63 0.29 3.94
CA ARG A 78 -1.96 0.86 5.25
C ARG A 78 -3.40 1.39 5.31
N ILE A 79 -3.83 2.15 4.30
CA ILE A 79 -5.20 2.68 4.27
C ILE A 79 -6.23 1.56 4.09
N ASN A 80 -5.98 0.61 3.18
CA ASN A 80 -6.89 -0.51 2.97
C ASN A 80 -7.04 -1.37 4.24
N TYR A 81 -5.95 -1.54 4.99
CA TYR A 81 -5.98 -2.21 6.29
C TYR A 81 -6.89 -1.49 7.30
N ILE A 82 -6.70 -0.18 7.48
CA ILE A 82 -7.52 0.55 8.47
C ILE A 82 -8.97 0.69 8.02
N LEU A 83 -9.25 0.80 6.71
CA LEU A 83 -10.62 0.76 6.17
C LEU A 83 -11.31 -0.54 6.54
N LYS A 84 -10.65 -1.68 6.35
CA LYS A 84 -11.17 -2.99 6.74
C LYS A 84 -11.43 -3.05 8.25
N LYS A 85 -10.50 -2.58 9.08
CA LYS A 85 -10.66 -2.51 10.54
C LYS A 85 -11.85 -1.64 10.94
N LEU A 86 -12.00 -0.45 10.37
CA LEU A 86 -13.14 0.43 10.62
C LEU A 86 -14.46 -0.23 10.23
N SER A 87 -14.51 -0.98 9.13
CA SER A 87 -15.71 -1.69 8.69
C SER A 87 -16.04 -2.93 9.52
N THR A 88 -15.06 -3.62 10.10
CA THR A 88 -15.27 -4.92 10.75
C THR A 88 -15.20 -4.88 12.28
N GLU A 89 -14.53 -3.88 12.84
CA GLU A 89 -14.23 -3.78 14.27
C GLU A 89 -14.66 -2.39 14.79
N PRO A 90 -15.90 -2.27 15.33
CA PRO A 90 -16.47 -0.98 15.74
C PRO A 90 -15.64 -0.21 16.77
N ILE A 91 -14.79 -0.91 17.55
CA ILE A 91 -13.89 -0.28 18.52
C ILE A 91 -12.95 0.76 17.88
N TYR A 92 -12.49 0.53 16.64
CA TYR A 92 -11.62 1.47 15.92
C TYR A 92 -12.31 2.79 15.58
N ARG A 93 -13.65 2.83 15.55
CA ARG A 93 -14.42 4.04 15.23
C ARG A 93 -14.42 5.05 16.37
N GLN A 94 -14.09 4.59 17.58
CA GLN A 94 -13.97 5.43 18.77
C GLN A 94 -12.57 6.03 18.91
N TYR A 95 -11.61 5.57 18.09
CA TYR A 95 -10.23 6.03 18.18
C TYR A 95 -10.10 7.44 17.61
N LYS A 96 -9.23 8.23 18.25
CA LYS A 96 -8.80 9.51 17.68
C LYS A 96 -8.11 9.23 16.34
N ILE A 97 -8.26 10.13 15.37
CA ILE A 97 -7.61 9.95 14.05
C ILE A 97 -6.08 9.85 14.15
N SER A 98 -5.47 10.48 15.16
CA SER A 98 -4.05 10.29 15.46
C SER A 98 -3.71 8.86 15.85
N ALA A 99 -4.54 8.20 16.66
CA ALA A 99 -4.36 6.81 17.06
C ALA A 99 -4.56 5.86 15.86
N LEU A 100 -5.49 6.17 14.95
CA LEU A 100 -5.64 5.43 13.69
C LEU A 100 -4.40 5.55 12.80
N ALA A 101 -3.77 6.73 12.75
CA ALA A 101 -2.52 6.92 12.03
C ALA A 101 -1.37 6.10 12.65
N ASP A 102 -1.28 6.10 13.99
CA ASP A 102 -0.29 5.33 14.73
C ASP A 102 -0.44 3.81 14.51
N GLU A 103 -1.68 3.32 14.46
CA GLU A 103 -2.00 1.90 14.22
C GLU A 103 -1.44 1.39 12.89
N VAL A 104 -1.43 2.25 11.86
CA VAL A 104 -0.90 1.90 10.53
C VAL A 104 0.55 2.35 10.32
N GLY A 105 1.26 2.70 11.39
CA GLY A 105 2.67 3.06 11.34
C GLY A 105 2.96 4.43 10.70
N MET A 106 1.99 5.34 10.70
CA MET A 106 2.14 6.69 10.14
C MET A 106 2.35 7.73 11.24
N SER A 107 3.54 8.32 11.29
CA SER A 107 3.91 9.35 12.27
C SER A 107 3.23 10.72 12.05
N SER A 108 2.72 10.99 10.85
CA SER A 108 2.09 12.27 10.52
C SER A 108 0.60 12.11 10.32
N HIS A 109 -0.18 12.73 11.22
CA HIS A 109 -1.63 12.81 11.15
C HIS A 109 -2.12 13.50 9.86
N SER A 110 -1.43 14.57 9.43
CA SER A 110 -1.76 15.27 8.18
C SER A 110 -1.56 14.35 6.97
N LYS A 111 -0.41 13.68 6.89
CA LYS A 111 -0.14 12.71 5.83
C LYS A 111 -1.14 11.56 5.83
N PHE A 112 -1.50 11.04 7.01
CA PHE A 112 -2.53 10.01 7.13
C PHE A 112 -3.86 10.49 6.55
N THR A 113 -4.34 11.66 6.97
CA THR A 113 -5.64 12.20 6.52
C THR A 113 -5.67 12.40 5.01
N THR A 114 -4.63 13.01 4.43
CA THR A 114 -4.54 13.21 2.97
C THR A 114 -4.46 11.88 2.23
N THR A 115 -3.65 10.94 2.69
CA THR A 115 -3.49 9.63 2.07
C THR A 115 -4.80 8.84 2.14
N PHE A 116 -5.45 8.83 3.31
CA PHE A 116 -6.73 8.20 3.52
C PHE A 116 -7.77 8.75 2.54
N LYS A 117 -7.87 10.07 2.43
CA LYS A 117 -8.80 10.71 1.49
C LYS A 117 -8.50 10.35 0.04
N ASN A 118 -7.23 10.29 -0.36
CA ASN A 118 -6.85 9.94 -1.72
C ASN A 118 -7.24 8.49 -2.08
N VAL A 119 -7.17 7.57 -1.12
CA VAL A 119 -7.48 6.15 -1.34
C VAL A 119 -8.98 5.85 -1.17
N ALA A 120 -9.60 6.39 -0.12
CA ALA A 120 -11.00 6.13 0.22
C ALA A 120 -11.99 7.09 -0.47
N GLY A 121 -11.52 8.20 -1.05
CA GLY A 121 -12.34 9.26 -1.63
C GLY A 121 -12.95 10.24 -0.62
N VAL A 122 -12.96 9.89 0.67
CA VAL A 122 -13.52 10.70 1.77
C VAL A 122 -12.56 10.78 2.95
N SER A 123 -12.72 11.76 3.83
CA SER A 123 -11.88 11.86 5.02
C SER A 123 -12.15 10.72 6.03
N PRO A 124 -11.18 10.40 6.92
CA PRO A 124 -11.38 9.40 7.98
C PRO A 124 -12.65 9.63 8.80
N SER A 125 -12.90 10.89 9.21
CA SER A 125 -14.05 11.25 10.02
C SER A 125 -15.38 11.07 9.28
N GLU A 126 -15.42 11.42 7.99
CA GLU A 126 -16.60 11.21 7.14
C GLU A 126 -16.90 9.73 6.95
N PHE A 127 -15.86 8.92 6.71
CA PHE A 127 -16.00 7.47 6.57
C PHE A 127 -16.56 6.85 7.84
N ILE A 128 -16.00 7.18 9.01
CA ILE A 128 -16.47 6.70 10.32
C ILE A 128 -17.92 7.09 10.56
N LYS A 129 -18.30 8.33 10.25
CA LYS A 129 -19.68 8.81 10.38
C LYS A 129 -20.64 8.04 9.48
N PHE A 130 -20.24 7.77 8.24
CA PHE A 130 -21.07 7.02 7.28
C PHE A 130 -21.34 5.59 7.76
N ILE A 131 -20.29 4.84 8.11
CA ILE A 131 -20.45 3.43 8.55
C ILE A 131 -21.20 3.32 9.87
N SER A 132 -20.98 4.25 10.81
CA SER A 132 -21.68 4.25 12.10
C SER A 132 -23.17 4.58 11.96
N LYS A 133 -23.56 5.34 10.93
CA LYS A 133 -24.97 5.62 10.64
C LYS A 133 -25.66 4.41 10.00
N ASN A 134 -24.98 3.68 9.12
CA ASN A 134 -25.56 2.55 8.40
C ASN A 134 -25.72 1.29 9.26
N GLU A 135 -24.98 1.15 10.37
CA GLU A 135 -25.17 0.01 11.29
C GLU A 135 -26.31 0.18 12.29
N ASN A 136 -26.79 1.41 12.48
CA ASN A 136 -27.90 1.71 13.41
C ASN A 136 -29.27 1.69 12.71
N HIS A 137 -29.35 1.09 11.52
CA HIS A 137 -30.56 0.92 10.70
C HIS A 137 -30.73 -0.54 10.32
#